data_AF-K8X7Y6-F1
#
_entry.id   AF-K8X7Y6-F1
#
_cell.length_a   1.000
_cell.length_b   1.000
_cell.length_c   1.000
_cell.angle_alpha   90.00
_cell.angle_beta   90.00
_cell.angle_gamma   90.00
#
_symmetry.space_group_name_H-M   'P 1'
#
loop_
_entity.id
_entity.type
_entity.pdbx_description
1 polymer ?
#
loop_
_entity_poly.entity_id
_entity_poly.type
_entity_poly.pdbx_seq_one_letter_code
_entity_poly.pdbx_strand_id
1 'polypeptide(L)'
;MGRTKLRTAEDTRRDVHATSLRPASFNPPPSPFLPGVRLSADRTRGFPVFTIEPDSGRYGKTVIDFHGGAYVREIVSFHWLFARTITAAASVRLLLPIYPLAPHRTAARTVADAADIVESAISTQGADNVAVIGDSAGGGIALAAAQELKRRGAPQPSRLILLSPWLDVTMSDPAQATIEKRDILLARGGLKEAGRLYAGDLEVTDWRVSPLFGDLTGLAPMSVYTGTHDILVTDSRALTQRARDAGATVDYTEEIGMQHDYALFPLIRQAHTAREDIARILRA
;
A
#
# COMPACT_ATOMS: atom_id res chain seq x y z
N MET A 1 -20.26 10.63 11.78
CA MET A 1 -19.46 9.66 11.00
C MET A 1 -20.18 9.40 9.69
N GLY A 2 -19.65 9.91 8.58
CA GLY A 2 -20.25 9.73 7.25
C GLY A 2 -20.22 8.26 6.85
N ARG A 3 -21.31 7.76 6.27
CA ARG A 3 -21.41 6.40 5.75
C ARG A 3 -20.24 6.11 4.80
N THR A 4 -19.59 4.96 4.96
CA THR A 4 -18.62 4.41 3.99
C THR A 4 -19.21 4.54 2.58
N LYS A 5 -18.48 5.17 1.67
CA LYS A 5 -18.97 5.42 0.30
C LYS A 5 -18.93 4.16 -0.59
N LEU A 6 -18.12 3.14 -0.27
CA LEU A 6 -18.00 1.89 -1.03
C LEU A 6 -18.66 0.73 -0.27
N ARG A 7 -19.98 0.77 -0.04
CA ARG A 7 -20.67 -0.31 0.70
C ARG A 7 -21.09 -1.47 -0.20
N THR A 8 -21.60 -1.14 -1.37
CA THR A 8 -22.10 -2.11 -2.34
C THR A 8 -21.35 -1.97 -3.67
N ALA A 9 -21.54 -2.95 -4.56
CA ALA A 9 -21.02 -2.87 -5.91
C ALA A 9 -21.61 -1.67 -6.68
N GLU A 10 -22.88 -1.32 -6.45
CA GLU A 10 -23.51 -0.17 -7.08
C GLU A 10 -22.91 1.15 -6.57
N ASP A 11 -22.73 1.29 -5.26
CA ASP A 11 -22.11 2.49 -4.67
C ASP A 11 -20.70 2.68 -5.23
N THR A 12 -19.96 1.58 -5.41
CA THR A 12 -18.60 1.59 -5.95
C THR A 12 -18.56 2.03 -7.40
N ARG A 13 -19.40 1.46 -8.27
CA ARG A 13 -19.50 1.91 -9.66
C ARG A 13 -19.91 3.37 -9.77
N ARG A 14 -20.83 3.83 -8.91
CA ARG A 14 -21.28 5.22 -8.87
C ARG A 14 -20.16 6.17 -8.45
N ASP A 15 -19.39 5.81 -7.42
CA ASP A 15 -18.24 6.59 -6.94
C ASP A 15 -17.16 6.67 -8.02
N VAL A 16 -16.76 5.53 -8.61
CA VAL A 16 -15.80 5.45 -9.72
C VAL A 16 -16.22 6.30 -10.91
N HIS A 17 -17.50 6.22 -11.30
CA HIS A 17 -18.01 7.05 -12.38
C HIS A 17 -17.92 8.54 -12.03
N ALA A 18 -18.36 8.93 -10.83
CA ALA A 18 -18.30 10.32 -10.39
C ALA A 18 -16.86 10.87 -10.33
N THR A 19 -15.90 10.09 -9.84
CA THR A 19 -14.49 10.49 -9.77
C THR A 19 -13.80 10.47 -11.13
N SER A 20 -14.23 9.64 -12.08
CA SER A 20 -13.71 9.71 -13.45
C SER A 20 -14.07 11.03 -14.15
N LEU A 21 -15.24 11.59 -13.84
CA LEU A 21 -15.70 12.89 -14.36
C LEU A 21 -15.08 14.08 -13.60
N ARG A 22 -14.84 13.92 -12.30
CA ARG A 22 -14.26 14.95 -11.43
C ARG A 22 -13.23 14.32 -10.49
N PRO A 23 -11.99 14.12 -10.97
CA PRO A 23 -10.94 13.49 -10.16
C PRO A 23 -10.70 14.27 -8.88
N ALA A 24 -10.50 13.52 -7.78
CA ALA A 24 -10.04 14.13 -6.54
C ALA A 24 -8.61 14.65 -6.74
N SER A 25 -8.25 15.72 -6.01
CA SER A 25 -6.89 16.22 -6.05
C SER A 25 -5.95 15.23 -5.36
N PHE A 26 -4.94 14.76 -6.07
CA PHE A 26 -3.80 14.06 -5.48
C PHE A 26 -2.70 15.01 -4.99
N ASN A 27 -2.85 16.33 -5.16
CA ASN A 27 -1.82 17.27 -4.76
C ASN A 27 -1.53 17.23 -3.25
N PRO A 28 -0.27 17.43 -2.86
CA PRO A 28 0.12 17.55 -1.45
C PRO A 28 -0.64 18.68 -0.74
N PRO A 29 -0.86 18.56 0.58
CA PRO A 29 -1.31 19.70 1.36
C PRO A 29 -0.29 20.85 1.29
N PRO A 30 -0.70 22.11 1.56
CA PRO A 30 0.20 23.26 1.50
C PRO A 30 1.44 23.07 2.38
N SER A 31 2.58 23.62 1.95
CA SER A 31 3.89 23.48 2.62
C SER A 31 3.91 23.68 4.16
N PRO A 32 3.17 24.63 4.76
CA PRO A 32 3.12 24.78 6.22
C PRO A 32 2.66 23.52 6.98
N PHE A 33 1.99 22.60 6.28
CA PHE A 33 1.51 21.33 6.83
C PHE A 33 2.49 20.16 6.62
N LEU A 34 3.61 20.40 5.93
CA LEU A 34 4.68 19.42 5.69
C LEU A 34 6.06 19.92 6.17
N PRO A 35 6.24 20.35 7.43
CA PRO A 35 7.53 20.82 7.92
C PRO A 35 8.58 19.71 7.99
N GLY A 36 9.85 20.07 7.79
CA GLY A 36 11.01 19.18 7.92
C GLY A 36 11.32 18.36 6.66
N VAL A 37 10.55 18.56 5.59
CA VAL A 37 10.75 17.88 4.31
C VAL A 37 10.59 18.82 3.13
N ARG A 38 11.32 18.52 2.07
CA ARG A 38 11.16 19.13 0.75
C ARG A 38 10.45 18.18 -0.18
N LEU A 39 9.61 18.74 -1.05
CA LEU A 39 8.81 18.00 -2.00
C LEU A 39 9.16 18.42 -3.43
N SER A 40 9.39 17.45 -4.30
CA SER A 40 9.46 17.64 -5.75
C SER A 40 8.55 16.62 -6.43
N ALA A 41 8.24 16.86 -7.70
CA ALA A 41 7.45 15.94 -8.51
C ALA A 41 8.10 15.80 -9.88
N ASP A 42 8.19 14.56 -10.35
CA ASP A 42 8.55 14.24 -11.74
C ASP A 42 7.51 13.30 -12.34
N ARG A 43 7.59 13.02 -13.64
CA ARG A 43 6.74 12.03 -14.32
C ARG A 43 7.54 10.80 -14.68
N THR A 44 7.13 9.65 -14.14
CA THR A 44 7.68 8.35 -14.52
C THR A 44 6.55 7.52 -15.13
N ARG A 45 6.81 6.85 -16.26
CA ARG A 45 5.82 5.98 -16.95
C ARG A 45 4.46 6.65 -17.23
N GLY A 46 4.46 7.97 -17.39
CA GLY A 46 3.28 8.75 -17.76
C GLY A 46 2.43 9.26 -16.59
N PHE A 47 2.82 9.02 -15.33
CA PHE A 47 2.12 9.54 -14.14
C PHE A 47 3.07 10.22 -13.14
N PRO A 48 2.55 11.11 -12.27
CA PRO A 48 3.37 11.80 -11.28
C PRO A 48 3.99 10.84 -10.26
N VAL A 49 5.27 11.05 -9.95
CA VAL A 49 5.93 10.46 -8.78
C VAL A 49 6.44 11.62 -7.94
N PHE A 50 5.89 11.75 -6.74
CA PHE A 50 6.36 12.74 -5.79
C PHE A 50 7.58 12.21 -5.05
N THR A 51 8.59 13.04 -4.89
CA THR A 51 9.77 12.74 -4.09
C THR A 51 9.72 13.60 -2.84
N ILE A 52 9.75 12.95 -1.68
CA ILE A 52 9.77 13.57 -0.36
C ILE A 52 11.12 13.30 0.28
N GLU A 53 11.84 14.35 0.65
CA GLU A 53 13.18 14.23 1.21
C GLU A 53 13.32 15.06 2.49
N PRO A 54 14.21 14.67 3.41
CA PRO A 54 14.56 15.53 4.54
C PRO A 54 15.13 16.86 4.05
N ASP A 55 14.81 17.96 4.74
CA ASP A 55 15.35 19.30 4.40
C ASP A 55 16.88 19.34 4.40
N SER A 56 17.51 18.49 5.22
CA SER A 56 18.97 18.32 5.28
C SER A 56 19.59 17.84 3.96
N GLY A 57 18.78 17.26 3.07
CA GLY A 57 19.21 16.62 1.83
C GLY A 57 19.96 15.31 2.00
N ARG A 58 20.16 14.84 3.24
CA ARG A 58 20.83 13.57 3.55
C ARG A 58 19.80 12.52 3.90
N TYR A 59 19.91 11.35 3.30
CA TYR A 59 19.06 10.20 3.56
C TYR A 59 19.86 8.90 3.52
N GLY A 60 19.41 7.88 4.26
CA GLY A 60 20.06 6.57 4.32
C GLY A 60 19.55 5.57 3.27
N LYS A 61 18.23 5.54 3.04
CA LYS A 61 17.57 4.64 2.09
C LYS A 61 16.59 5.38 1.19
N THR A 62 16.28 4.77 0.05
CA THR A 62 15.13 5.15 -0.78
C THR A 62 13.95 4.23 -0.46
N VAL A 63 12.78 4.81 -0.26
CA VAL A 63 11.54 4.09 0.07
C VAL A 63 10.53 4.36 -1.04
N ILE A 64 9.93 3.33 -1.61
CA ILE A 64 8.79 3.49 -2.52
C ILE A 64 7.53 3.24 -1.72
N ASP A 65 6.60 4.18 -1.70
CA ASP A 65 5.34 4.09 -0.97
C ASP A 65 4.16 4.03 -1.96
N PHE A 66 3.48 2.90 -2.02
CA PHE A 66 2.27 2.73 -2.83
C PHE A 66 1.05 2.99 -1.95
N HIS A 67 0.32 4.06 -2.24
CA HIS A 67 -0.84 4.45 -1.43
C HIS A 67 -2.04 3.50 -1.59
N GLY A 68 -2.86 3.40 -0.55
CA GLY A 68 -4.17 2.75 -0.57
C GLY A 68 -5.25 3.55 -1.30
N GLY A 69 -6.48 3.02 -1.29
CA GLY A 69 -7.59 3.61 -2.06
C GLY A 69 -8.41 2.60 -2.85
N ALA A 70 -8.33 1.31 -2.49
CA ALA A 70 -9.04 0.21 -3.16
C ALA A 70 -8.80 0.16 -4.69
N TYR A 71 -7.62 0.61 -5.16
CA TYR A 71 -7.24 0.74 -6.58
C TYR A 71 -8.07 1.73 -7.41
N VAL A 72 -9.11 2.32 -6.83
CA VAL A 72 -10.11 3.15 -7.54
C VAL A 72 -10.21 4.57 -6.99
N ARG A 73 -9.46 4.89 -5.92
CA ARG A 73 -9.42 6.21 -5.30
C ARG A 73 -8.03 6.77 -5.23
N GLU A 74 -8.00 8.09 -5.35
CA GLU A 74 -6.81 8.89 -5.15
C GLU A 74 -6.34 8.83 -3.70
N ILE A 75 -5.05 9.11 -3.55
CA ILE A 75 -4.42 9.40 -2.28
C ILE A 75 -5.16 10.50 -1.48
N VAL A 76 -5.14 10.41 -0.15
CA VAL A 76 -5.72 11.40 0.78
C VAL A 76 -4.69 12.01 1.73
N SER A 77 -5.06 13.05 2.46
CA SER A 77 -4.17 13.81 3.37
C SER A 77 -3.45 12.97 4.42
N PHE A 78 -4.03 11.86 4.88
CA PHE A 78 -3.37 10.97 5.84
C PHE A 78 -2.15 10.25 5.25
N HIS A 79 -2.16 9.90 3.96
CA HIS A 79 -0.98 9.33 3.29
C HIS A 79 0.13 10.37 3.19
N TRP A 80 -0.21 11.62 2.82
CA TRP A 80 0.77 12.71 2.78
C TRP A 80 1.42 12.96 4.14
N LEU A 81 0.62 12.94 5.21
CA LEU A 81 1.13 13.10 6.56
C LEU A 81 2.00 11.90 6.99
N PHE A 82 1.57 10.68 6.67
CA PHE A 82 2.34 9.46 6.92
C PHE A 82 3.69 9.50 6.21
N ALA A 83 3.70 9.76 4.90
CA ALA A 83 4.91 9.83 4.08
C ALA A 83 5.88 10.90 4.62
N ARG A 84 5.37 12.07 5.02
CA ARG A 84 6.17 13.11 5.69
C ARG A 84 6.73 12.64 7.03
N THR A 85 5.92 12.01 7.87
CA THR A 85 6.33 11.51 9.19
C THR A 85 7.44 10.47 9.05
N ILE A 86 7.28 9.50 8.14
CA ILE A 86 8.29 8.46 7.91
C ILE A 86 9.58 9.05 7.33
N THR A 87 9.47 9.91 6.32
CA THR A 87 10.62 10.61 5.71
C THR A 87 11.46 11.32 6.78
N ALA A 88 10.81 12.11 7.64
CA ALA A 88 11.48 12.87 8.68
C ALA A 88 12.03 11.98 9.81
N ALA A 89 11.27 10.99 10.27
CA ALA A 89 11.68 10.13 11.39
C ALA A 89 12.79 9.14 11.01
N ALA A 90 12.78 8.64 9.78
CA ALA A 90 13.76 7.66 9.31
C ALA A 90 14.94 8.28 8.53
N SER A 91 14.87 9.57 8.18
CA SER A 91 15.81 10.23 7.27
C SER A 91 15.97 9.43 5.98
N VAL A 92 14.86 9.18 5.28
CA VAL A 92 14.80 8.44 4.01
C VAL A 92 14.37 9.36 2.87
N ARG A 93 14.71 9.03 1.63
CA ARG A 93 14.07 9.60 0.44
C ARG A 93 12.85 8.75 0.13
N LEU A 94 11.65 9.33 0.13
CA LEU A 94 10.40 8.61 -0.17
C LEU A 94 9.90 8.98 -1.58
N LEU A 95 9.70 7.98 -2.42
CA LEU A 95 9.06 8.07 -3.73
C LEU A 95 7.61 7.63 -3.58
N LEU A 96 6.68 8.49 -3.96
CA LEU A 96 5.24 8.30 -3.82
C LEU A 96 4.59 8.36 -5.22
N PRO A 97 4.44 7.21 -5.90
CA PRO A 97 3.84 7.16 -7.22
C PRO A 97 2.33 7.38 -7.15
N ILE A 98 1.82 8.34 -7.91
CA ILE A 98 0.37 8.53 -8.14
C ILE A 98 -0.04 7.62 -9.29
N TYR A 99 -0.09 6.32 -9.01
CA TYR A 99 -0.35 5.32 -10.04
C TYR A 99 -1.77 5.48 -10.62
N PRO A 100 -1.98 5.24 -11.93
CA PRO A 100 -3.30 5.39 -12.51
C PRO A 100 -4.29 4.37 -11.94
N LEU A 101 -5.54 4.82 -11.76
CA LEU A 101 -6.58 4.06 -11.07
C LEU A 101 -7.45 3.23 -12.03
N ALA A 102 -8.07 2.19 -11.48
CA ALA A 102 -9.06 1.41 -12.20
C ALA A 102 -10.37 2.21 -12.43
N PRO A 103 -11.07 1.98 -13.56
CA PRO A 103 -10.80 0.98 -14.60
C PRO A 103 -9.83 1.45 -15.69
N HIS A 104 -9.32 2.68 -15.63
CA HIS A 104 -8.44 3.24 -16.67
C HIS A 104 -7.07 2.53 -16.73
N ARG A 105 -6.61 1.99 -15.60
CA ARG A 105 -5.45 1.12 -15.49
C ARG A 105 -5.77 -0.03 -14.56
N THR A 106 -5.42 -1.23 -15.00
CA THR A 106 -5.74 -2.49 -14.33
C THR A 106 -4.47 -3.18 -13.82
N ALA A 107 -4.64 -4.21 -13.00
CA ALA A 107 -3.59 -4.96 -12.34
C ALA A 107 -2.43 -5.36 -13.28
N ALA A 108 -2.75 -5.84 -14.48
CA ALA A 108 -1.76 -6.27 -15.46
C ALA A 108 -0.69 -5.21 -15.77
N ARG A 109 -1.10 -3.93 -15.79
CA ARG A 109 -0.19 -2.82 -16.08
C ARG A 109 0.34 -2.17 -14.80
N THR A 110 -0.52 -1.98 -13.80
CA THR A 110 -0.12 -1.37 -12.52
C THR A 110 1.00 -2.16 -11.84
N VAL A 111 0.91 -3.50 -11.81
CA VAL A 111 1.95 -4.35 -11.20
C VAL A 111 3.27 -4.25 -11.97
N ALA A 112 3.22 -4.24 -13.31
CA ALA A 112 4.41 -4.10 -14.13
C ALA A 112 5.11 -2.74 -13.91
N ASP A 113 4.33 -1.65 -13.87
CA ASP A 113 4.87 -0.31 -13.60
C ASP A 113 5.46 -0.20 -12.19
N ALA A 114 4.79 -0.77 -11.19
CA ALA A 114 5.27 -0.78 -9.81
C ALA A 114 6.60 -1.54 -9.68
N ALA A 115 6.70 -2.73 -10.29
CA ALA A 115 7.93 -3.49 -10.34
C ALA A 115 9.05 -2.71 -11.03
N ASP A 116 8.76 -2.03 -12.14
CA ASP A 116 9.75 -1.21 -12.86
C ASP A 116 10.27 -0.04 -12.01
N ILE A 117 9.42 0.61 -11.23
CA ILE A 117 9.82 1.69 -10.31
C ILE A 117 10.76 1.15 -9.22
N VAL A 118 10.41 0.01 -8.63
CA VAL A 118 11.24 -0.63 -7.58
C VAL A 118 12.58 -1.09 -8.17
N GLU A 119 12.55 -1.77 -9.33
CA GLU A 119 13.75 -2.24 -10.03
C GLU A 119 14.69 -1.08 -10.40
N SER A 120 14.15 0.04 -10.87
CA SER A 120 14.92 1.24 -11.21
C SER A 120 15.54 1.90 -9.98
N ALA A 121 14.83 1.90 -8.83
CA ALA A 121 15.39 2.40 -7.58
C ALA A 121 16.54 1.49 -7.12
N ILE A 122 16.35 0.16 -7.19
CA ILE A 122 17.35 -0.85 -6.81
C ILE A 122 18.60 -0.73 -7.69
N SER A 123 18.45 -0.56 -9.00
CA SER A 123 19.60 -0.42 -9.91
C SER A 123 20.42 0.83 -9.62
N THR A 124 19.80 1.90 -9.10
CA THR A 124 20.47 3.16 -8.79
C THR A 124 21.08 3.16 -7.39
N GLN A 125 20.41 2.59 -6.39
CA GLN A 125 20.76 2.71 -4.97
C GLN A 125 21.38 1.44 -4.37
N GLY A 126 21.21 0.30 -5.03
CA GLY A 126 21.48 -1.04 -4.49
C GLY A 126 20.29 -1.59 -3.70
N ALA A 127 20.10 -2.91 -3.76
CA ALA A 127 18.98 -3.62 -3.14
C ALA A 127 18.84 -3.34 -1.63
N ASP A 128 19.96 -3.34 -0.91
CA ASP A 128 20.01 -3.12 0.56
C ASP A 128 19.57 -1.70 0.99
N ASN A 129 19.53 -0.76 0.04
CA ASN A 129 19.19 0.64 0.26
C ASN A 129 17.80 1.01 -0.25
N VAL A 130 17.01 0.03 -0.71
CA VAL A 130 15.64 0.24 -1.19
C VAL A 130 14.66 -0.54 -0.33
N ALA A 131 13.62 0.11 0.18
CA ALA A 131 12.49 -0.54 0.83
C ALA A 131 11.18 -0.16 0.13
N VAL A 132 10.15 -0.99 0.28
CA VAL A 132 8.82 -0.71 -0.27
C VAL A 132 7.80 -0.68 0.87
N ILE A 133 6.99 0.35 0.91
CA ILE A 133 5.82 0.48 1.77
C ILE A 133 4.57 0.38 0.88
N GLY A 134 3.52 -0.22 1.40
CA GLY A 134 2.20 -0.05 0.82
C GLY A 134 1.10 -0.29 1.84
N ASP A 135 0.07 0.57 1.81
CA ASP A 135 -1.11 0.44 2.64
C ASP A 135 -2.31 -0.07 1.84
N SER A 136 -3.17 -0.90 2.45
CA SER A 136 -4.40 -1.36 1.84
C SER A 136 -4.17 -1.95 0.43
N ALA A 137 -4.82 -1.41 -0.60
CA ALA A 137 -4.60 -1.73 -2.01
C ALA A 137 -3.13 -1.54 -2.46
N GLY A 138 -2.46 -0.51 -1.98
CA GLY A 138 -1.04 -0.28 -2.23
C GLY A 138 -0.15 -1.35 -1.61
N GLY A 139 -0.56 -1.97 -0.50
CA GLY A 139 0.07 -3.17 0.04
C GLY A 139 -0.04 -4.38 -0.90
N GLY A 140 -1.17 -4.50 -1.60
CA GLY A 140 -1.34 -5.46 -2.69
C GLY A 140 -0.40 -5.18 -3.87
N ILE A 141 -0.30 -3.92 -4.30
CA ILE A 141 0.66 -3.50 -5.35
C ILE A 141 2.09 -3.83 -4.94
N ALA A 142 2.49 -3.51 -3.70
CA ALA A 142 3.84 -3.75 -3.19
C ALA A 142 4.21 -5.24 -3.21
N LEU A 143 3.30 -6.12 -2.75
CA LEU A 143 3.54 -7.57 -2.75
C LEU A 143 3.58 -8.12 -4.19
N ALA A 144 2.65 -7.70 -5.05
CA ALA A 144 2.63 -8.13 -6.45
C ALA A 144 3.87 -7.64 -7.22
N ALA A 145 4.36 -6.43 -6.94
CA ALA A 145 5.60 -5.92 -7.52
C ALA A 145 6.81 -6.78 -7.11
N ALA A 146 6.90 -7.18 -5.84
CA ALA A 146 7.96 -8.08 -5.37
C ALA A 146 7.91 -9.46 -6.05
N GLN A 147 6.70 -10.01 -6.23
CA GLN A 147 6.48 -11.25 -6.99
C GLN A 147 6.88 -11.11 -8.46
N GLU A 148 6.58 -9.97 -9.08
CA GLU A 148 6.97 -9.67 -10.46
C GLU A 148 8.50 -9.53 -10.60
N LEU A 149 9.18 -8.85 -9.66
CA LEU A 149 10.66 -8.79 -9.63
C LEU A 149 11.27 -10.18 -9.56
N LYS A 150 10.74 -11.03 -8.68
CA LYS A 150 11.17 -12.43 -8.58
C LYS A 150 10.99 -13.17 -9.91
N ARG A 151 9.82 -13.03 -10.55
CA ARG A 151 9.54 -13.66 -11.85
C ARG A 151 10.52 -13.22 -12.94
N ARG A 152 11.03 -11.99 -12.86
CA ARG A 152 12.06 -11.45 -13.76
C ARG A 152 13.49 -11.88 -13.42
N GLY A 153 13.71 -12.49 -12.25
CA GLY A 153 15.05 -12.71 -11.71
C GLY A 153 15.75 -11.43 -11.25
N ALA A 154 14.99 -10.36 -11.00
CA ALA A 154 15.51 -9.09 -10.51
C ALA A 154 15.73 -9.14 -8.97
N PRO A 155 16.68 -8.36 -8.43
CA PRO A 155 16.90 -8.30 -6.99
C PRO A 155 15.66 -7.80 -6.23
N GLN A 156 15.45 -8.32 -5.03
CA GLN A 156 14.39 -7.89 -4.13
C GLN A 156 14.79 -6.60 -3.38
N PRO A 157 13.83 -5.76 -2.95
CA PRO A 157 14.13 -4.68 -2.01
C PRO A 157 14.60 -5.25 -0.66
N SER A 158 15.27 -4.44 0.15
CA SER A 158 15.71 -4.81 1.50
C SER A 158 14.56 -5.21 2.43
N ARG A 159 13.35 -4.66 2.21
CA ARG A 159 12.16 -4.95 3.00
C ARG A 159 10.86 -4.55 2.30
N LEU A 160 9.80 -5.31 2.57
CA LEU A 160 8.41 -4.90 2.34
C LEU A 160 7.75 -4.53 3.66
N ILE A 161 7.12 -3.36 3.74
CA ILE A 161 6.38 -2.89 4.89
C ILE A 161 4.92 -2.73 4.46
N LEU A 162 4.04 -3.58 4.99
CA LEU A 162 2.67 -3.72 4.53
C LEU A 162 1.72 -3.28 5.63
N LEU A 163 0.90 -2.26 5.35
CA LEU A 163 -0.04 -1.68 6.31
C LEU A 163 -1.45 -2.11 5.91
N SER A 164 -2.10 -2.92 6.74
CA SER A 164 -3.46 -3.43 6.48
C SER A 164 -3.66 -3.93 5.05
N PRO A 165 -2.74 -4.74 4.50
CA PRO A 165 -2.68 -4.98 3.06
C PRO A 165 -3.91 -5.73 2.54
N TRP A 166 -4.40 -5.31 1.38
CA TRP A 166 -5.45 -6.00 0.65
C TRP A 166 -4.85 -6.95 -0.39
N LEU A 167 -4.95 -8.26 -0.16
CA LEU A 167 -4.20 -9.29 -0.89
C LEU A 167 -5.10 -10.34 -1.55
N ASP A 168 -6.37 -10.42 -1.17
CA ASP A 168 -7.41 -11.23 -1.79
C ASP A 168 -8.66 -10.39 -2.13
N VAL A 169 -8.81 -10.02 -3.39
CA VAL A 169 -9.96 -9.21 -3.84
C VAL A 169 -11.26 -10.01 -3.95
N THR A 170 -11.22 -11.33 -3.84
CA THR A 170 -12.43 -12.16 -3.81
C THR A 170 -13.25 -11.92 -2.54
N MET A 171 -12.61 -11.40 -1.49
CA MET A 171 -13.18 -11.20 -0.14
C MET A 171 -13.92 -12.47 0.32
N SER A 172 -13.24 -13.62 0.19
CA SER A 172 -13.84 -14.95 0.35
C SER A 172 -13.66 -15.54 1.74
N ASP A 173 -12.74 -15.02 2.55
CA ASP A 173 -12.50 -15.53 3.90
C ASP A 173 -13.79 -15.46 4.76
N PRO A 174 -14.24 -16.59 5.35
CA PRO A 174 -15.47 -16.65 6.13
C PRO A 174 -15.51 -15.71 7.34
N ALA A 175 -14.37 -15.43 7.97
CA ALA A 175 -14.29 -14.58 9.16
C ALA A 175 -14.58 -13.12 8.84
N GLN A 176 -14.35 -12.68 7.59
CA GLN A 176 -14.60 -11.31 7.16
C GLN A 176 -16.04 -10.86 7.42
N ALA A 177 -17.04 -11.75 7.26
CA ALA A 177 -18.44 -11.42 7.52
C ALA A 177 -18.72 -11.02 8.99
N THR A 178 -17.95 -11.56 9.93
CA THR A 178 -18.07 -11.23 11.35
C THR A 178 -17.30 -9.96 11.68
N ILE A 179 -16.11 -9.80 11.10
CA ILE A 179 -15.23 -8.64 11.34
C ILE A 179 -15.83 -7.37 10.72
N GLU A 180 -16.48 -7.48 9.54
CA GLU A 180 -17.13 -6.36 8.83
C GLU A 180 -18.15 -5.62 9.69
N LYS A 181 -18.75 -6.29 10.69
CA LYS A 181 -19.68 -5.66 11.64
C LYS A 181 -19.01 -4.62 12.55
N ARG A 182 -17.68 -4.68 12.70
CA ARG A 182 -16.85 -3.80 13.54
C ARG A 182 -16.00 -2.86 12.70
N ASP A 183 -15.82 -3.16 11.42
CA ASP A 183 -15.09 -2.31 10.49
C ASP A 183 -15.93 -1.07 10.14
N ILE A 184 -15.38 0.10 10.45
CA ILE A 184 -16.06 1.38 10.22
C ILE A 184 -15.68 2.02 8.88
N LEU A 185 -14.68 1.48 8.17
CA LEU A 185 -14.10 2.06 6.97
C LEU A 185 -14.39 1.22 5.72
N LEU A 186 -14.36 -0.10 5.83
CA LEU A 186 -14.47 -1.00 4.69
C LEU A 186 -15.77 -1.79 4.68
N ALA A 187 -16.14 -2.26 3.50
CA ALA A 187 -17.26 -3.16 3.30
C ALA A 187 -16.95 -4.10 2.13
N ARG A 188 -17.18 -5.40 2.35
CA ARG A 188 -16.85 -6.47 1.40
C ARG A 188 -17.56 -6.27 0.07
N GLY A 189 -18.82 -5.85 0.10
CA GLY A 189 -19.64 -5.64 -1.10
C GLY A 189 -19.04 -4.62 -2.07
N GLY A 190 -18.52 -3.50 -1.55
CA GLY A 190 -17.85 -2.51 -2.37
C GLY A 190 -16.44 -2.93 -2.81
N LEU A 191 -15.67 -3.55 -1.90
CA LEU A 191 -14.32 -4.02 -2.22
C LEU A 191 -14.31 -5.09 -3.31
N LYS A 192 -15.25 -6.04 -3.31
CA LYS A 192 -15.37 -7.03 -4.40
C LYS A 192 -15.50 -6.36 -5.77
N GLU A 193 -16.29 -5.28 -5.86
CA GLU A 193 -16.45 -4.54 -7.12
C GLU A 193 -15.21 -3.72 -7.47
N ALA A 194 -14.58 -3.06 -6.50
CA ALA A 194 -13.34 -2.32 -6.73
C ALA A 194 -12.22 -3.26 -7.23
N GLY A 195 -12.13 -4.44 -6.64
CA GLY A 195 -11.21 -5.51 -7.03
C GLY A 195 -11.50 -6.04 -8.43
N ARG A 196 -12.78 -6.25 -8.77
CA ARG A 196 -13.20 -6.64 -10.12
C ARG A 196 -12.83 -5.58 -11.16
N LEU A 197 -13.02 -4.29 -10.85
CA LEU A 197 -12.60 -3.18 -11.73
C LEU A 197 -11.08 -3.15 -11.91
N TYR A 198 -10.33 -3.38 -10.83
CA TYR A 198 -8.87 -3.46 -10.86
C TYR A 198 -8.35 -4.67 -11.64
N ALA A 199 -9.02 -5.82 -11.54
CA ALA A 199 -8.68 -7.02 -12.29
C ALA A 199 -8.72 -6.78 -13.80
N GLY A 200 -9.70 -6.00 -14.27
CA GLY A 200 -9.91 -5.78 -15.70
C GLY A 200 -10.29 -7.09 -16.39
N ASP A 201 -9.44 -7.53 -17.32
CA ASP A 201 -9.62 -8.79 -18.05
C ASP A 201 -8.99 -10.00 -17.33
N LEU A 202 -8.28 -9.78 -16.22
CA LEU A 202 -7.73 -10.87 -15.42
C LEU A 202 -8.79 -11.48 -14.50
N GLU A 203 -8.60 -12.75 -14.16
CA GLU A 203 -9.36 -13.38 -13.08
C GLU A 203 -9.04 -12.70 -11.73
N VAL A 204 -10.04 -12.59 -10.86
CA VAL A 204 -9.85 -12.00 -9.52
C VAL A 204 -8.89 -12.79 -8.63
N THR A 205 -8.61 -14.05 -8.97
CA THR A 205 -7.63 -14.92 -8.31
C THR A 205 -6.24 -14.88 -8.95
N ASP A 206 -6.06 -14.14 -10.06
CA ASP A 206 -4.74 -13.92 -10.64
C ASP A 206 -3.85 -13.23 -9.62
N TRP A 207 -2.60 -13.69 -9.46
CA TRP A 207 -1.67 -13.18 -8.45
C TRP A 207 -1.36 -11.68 -8.62
N ARG A 208 -1.53 -11.11 -9.81
CA ARG A 208 -1.37 -9.66 -10.04
C ARG A 208 -2.51 -8.86 -9.42
N VAL A 209 -3.67 -9.48 -9.24
CA VAL A 209 -4.87 -8.87 -8.66
C VAL A 209 -4.95 -9.20 -7.17
N SER A 210 -4.76 -10.48 -6.84
CA SER A 210 -4.80 -11.04 -5.49
C SER A 210 -3.46 -11.71 -5.20
N PRO A 211 -2.43 -10.94 -4.82
CA PRO A 211 -1.07 -11.45 -4.62
C PRO A 211 -0.94 -12.48 -3.50
N LEU A 212 -1.97 -12.65 -2.67
CA LEU A 212 -2.06 -13.78 -1.76
C LEU A 212 -2.01 -15.11 -2.54
N PHE A 213 -2.56 -15.22 -3.75
CA PHE A 213 -2.49 -16.46 -4.55
C PHE A 213 -1.17 -16.63 -5.33
N GLY A 214 -0.25 -15.68 -5.23
CA GLY A 214 1.07 -15.76 -5.86
C GLY A 214 2.08 -16.60 -5.07
N ASP A 215 3.24 -16.78 -5.67
CA ASP A 215 4.38 -17.47 -5.07
C ASP A 215 5.14 -16.52 -4.14
N LEU A 216 5.29 -16.93 -2.88
CA LEU A 216 5.91 -16.13 -1.81
C LEU A 216 7.36 -16.54 -1.50
N THR A 217 7.89 -17.56 -2.18
CA THR A 217 9.26 -18.03 -1.95
C THR A 217 10.28 -17.00 -2.44
N GLY A 218 11.36 -16.79 -1.70
CA GLY A 218 12.45 -15.88 -2.11
C GLY A 218 12.08 -14.39 -2.16
N LEU A 219 10.95 -13.99 -1.59
CA LEU A 219 10.59 -12.58 -1.44
C LEU A 219 11.39 -11.94 -0.29
N ALA A 220 11.50 -10.60 -0.33
CA ALA A 220 12.12 -9.81 0.72
C ALA A 220 11.48 -10.06 2.11
N PRO A 221 12.23 -9.84 3.21
CA PRO A 221 11.66 -9.79 4.55
C PRO A 221 10.49 -8.82 4.63
N MET A 222 9.49 -9.15 5.43
CA MET A 222 8.24 -8.40 5.53
C MET A 222 8.01 -7.89 6.95
N SER A 223 7.44 -6.69 7.06
CA SER A 223 6.85 -6.15 8.29
C SER A 223 5.39 -5.82 8.02
N VAL A 224 4.48 -6.48 8.72
CA VAL A 224 3.03 -6.40 8.46
C VAL A 224 2.33 -5.84 9.69
N TYR A 225 1.55 -4.76 9.50
CA TYR A 225 0.82 -4.08 10.57
C TYR A 225 -0.67 -4.06 10.24
N THR A 226 -1.52 -4.58 11.12
CA THR A 226 -2.99 -4.62 10.90
C THR A 226 -3.74 -4.47 12.23
N GLY A 227 -5.04 -4.15 12.16
CA GLY A 227 -5.91 -4.01 13.32
C GLY A 227 -7.02 -5.06 13.35
N THR A 228 -7.50 -5.45 14.53
CA THR A 228 -8.54 -6.51 14.63
C THR A 228 -9.95 -6.04 14.22
N HIS A 229 -10.16 -4.74 14.01
CA HIS A 229 -11.41 -4.17 13.48
C HIS A 229 -11.27 -3.81 11.99
N ASP A 230 -10.33 -4.43 11.29
CA ASP A 230 -10.16 -4.36 9.85
C ASP A 230 -10.53 -5.71 9.23
N ILE A 231 -11.42 -5.73 8.22
CA ILE A 231 -11.76 -6.96 7.51
C ILE A 231 -10.54 -7.62 6.83
N LEU A 232 -9.51 -6.85 6.48
CA LEU A 232 -8.28 -7.32 5.83
C LEU A 232 -7.23 -7.88 6.81
N VAL A 233 -7.55 -7.94 8.11
CA VAL A 233 -6.75 -8.71 9.07
C VAL A 233 -6.66 -10.19 8.65
N THR A 234 -7.68 -10.68 7.95
CA THR A 234 -7.72 -12.05 7.39
C THR A 234 -6.60 -12.26 6.36
N ASP A 235 -6.48 -11.38 5.38
CA ASP A 235 -5.41 -11.36 4.38
C ASP A 235 -4.02 -11.28 5.05
N SER A 236 -3.88 -10.41 6.06
CA SER A 236 -2.63 -10.19 6.78
C SER A 236 -2.16 -11.45 7.53
N ARG A 237 -3.09 -12.15 8.19
CA ARG A 237 -2.82 -13.43 8.87
C ARG A 237 -2.44 -14.52 7.87
N ALA A 238 -3.18 -14.62 6.75
CA ALA A 238 -2.92 -15.60 5.71
C ALA A 238 -1.55 -15.38 5.05
N LEU A 239 -1.19 -14.13 4.73
CA LEU A 239 0.13 -13.77 4.23
C LEU A 239 1.20 -14.17 5.23
N THR A 240 1.06 -13.79 6.49
CA THR A 240 2.07 -14.05 7.52
C THR A 240 2.37 -15.55 7.64
N GLN A 241 1.33 -16.38 7.69
CA GLN A 241 1.51 -17.83 7.75
C GLN A 241 2.20 -18.35 6.49
N ARG A 242 1.65 -18.04 5.31
CA ARG A 242 2.15 -18.59 4.03
C ARG A 242 3.55 -18.11 3.66
N ALA A 243 3.89 -16.85 3.98
CA ALA A 243 5.22 -16.31 3.73
C ALA A 243 6.26 -16.97 4.64
N ARG A 244 5.93 -17.23 5.92
CA ARG A 244 6.79 -18.00 6.83
C ARG A 244 6.98 -19.44 6.35
N ASP A 245 5.90 -20.09 5.92
CA ASP A 245 5.97 -21.44 5.33
C ASP A 245 6.82 -21.48 4.05
N ALA A 246 6.85 -20.37 3.30
CA ALA A 246 7.69 -20.17 2.13
C ALA A 246 9.14 -19.74 2.46
N GLY A 247 9.50 -19.65 3.76
CA GLY A 247 10.85 -19.32 4.23
C GLY A 247 11.16 -17.83 4.39
N ALA A 248 10.18 -16.93 4.22
CA ALA A 248 10.40 -15.50 4.42
C ALA A 248 10.40 -15.13 5.92
N THR A 249 11.22 -14.13 6.28
CA THR A 249 11.16 -13.51 7.61
C THR A 249 9.98 -12.54 7.64
N VAL A 250 9.08 -12.70 8.60
CA VAL A 250 7.89 -11.85 8.74
C VAL A 250 7.73 -11.36 10.18
N ASP A 251 7.92 -10.05 10.37
CA ASP A 251 7.55 -9.33 11.59
C ASP A 251 6.06 -8.96 11.49
N TYR A 252 5.21 -9.51 12.37
CA TYR A 252 3.76 -9.35 12.32
C TYR A 252 3.24 -8.64 13.56
N THR A 253 2.53 -7.54 13.36
CA THR A 253 1.89 -6.74 14.41
C THR A 253 0.39 -6.66 14.16
N GLU A 254 -0.39 -7.25 15.06
CA GLU A 254 -1.85 -7.19 15.08
C GLU A 254 -2.32 -6.40 16.30
N GLU A 255 -2.91 -5.22 16.08
CA GLU A 255 -3.35 -4.33 17.15
C GLU A 255 -4.83 -4.50 17.48
N ILE A 256 -5.12 -4.83 18.74
CA ILE A 256 -6.48 -5.07 19.22
C ILE A 256 -7.31 -3.78 19.14
N GLY A 257 -8.47 -3.90 18.49
CA GLY A 257 -9.46 -2.83 18.35
C GLY A 257 -9.11 -1.75 17.32
N MET A 258 -7.96 -1.84 16.67
CA MET A 258 -7.55 -0.90 15.63
C MET A 258 -8.30 -1.15 14.32
N GLN A 259 -8.61 -0.05 13.64
CA GLN A 259 -9.31 -0.02 12.35
C GLN A 259 -8.34 -0.20 11.17
N HIS A 260 -8.89 -0.33 9.97
CA HIS A 260 -8.13 -0.34 8.73
C HIS A 260 -7.18 0.87 8.61
N ASP A 261 -5.95 0.62 8.17
CA ASP A 261 -4.86 1.60 8.01
C ASP A 261 -4.53 2.40 9.29
N TYR A 262 -4.73 1.82 10.48
CA TYR A 262 -4.53 2.56 11.74
C TYR A 262 -3.17 3.29 11.81
N ALA A 263 -2.11 2.72 11.23
CA ALA A 263 -0.76 3.30 11.20
C ALA A 263 -0.67 4.69 10.54
N LEU A 264 -1.61 5.03 9.65
CA LEU A 264 -1.66 6.34 8.98
C LEU A 264 -2.30 7.43 9.86
N PHE A 265 -3.04 7.05 10.91
CA PHE A 265 -3.79 8.01 11.72
C PHE A 265 -2.89 8.70 12.76
N PRO A 266 -2.76 10.04 12.72
CA PRO A 266 -1.71 10.72 13.48
C PRO A 266 -1.92 10.74 15.00
N LEU A 267 -3.16 10.68 15.46
CA LEU A 267 -3.54 10.92 16.87
C LEU A 267 -3.76 9.63 17.68
N ILE A 268 -3.54 8.46 17.09
CA ILE A 268 -3.70 7.17 17.76
C ILE A 268 -2.35 6.72 18.32
N ARG A 269 -2.30 6.32 19.59
CA ARG A 269 -1.05 5.89 20.25
C ARG A 269 -0.45 4.67 19.55
N GLN A 270 -1.26 3.66 19.25
CA GLN A 270 -0.83 2.47 18.51
C GLN A 270 -0.25 2.84 17.14
N ALA A 271 -0.84 3.82 16.45
CA ALA A 271 -0.33 4.30 15.17
C ALA A 271 1.01 5.03 15.30
N HIS A 272 1.25 5.73 16.41
CA HIS A 272 2.57 6.30 16.71
C HIS A 272 3.61 5.20 16.89
N THR A 273 3.32 4.19 17.71
CA THR A 273 4.22 3.05 17.94
C THR A 273 4.55 2.31 16.64
N ALA A 274 3.56 2.07 15.77
CA ALA A 274 3.78 1.47 14.46
C ALA A 274 4.73 2.34 13.59
N ARG A 275 4.53 3.66 13.53
CA ARG A 275 5.39 4.58 12.77
C ARG A 275 6.82 4.66 13.32
N GLU A 276 7.00 4.62 14.64
CA GLU A 276 8.32 4.58 15.27
C GLU A 276 9.07 3.29 14.92
N ASP A 277 8.36 2.16 14.92
CA ASP A 277 8.92 0.87 14.55
C ASP A 277 9.31 0.81 13.07
N ILE A 278 8.43 1.29 12.18
CA ILE A 278 8.71 1.44 10.75
C ILE A 278 9.95 2.32 10.55
N ALA A 279 10.04 3.46 11.24
CA ALA A 279 11.19 4.35 11.12
C ALA A 279 12.48 3.70 11.64
N ARG A 280 12.42 2.90 12.71
CA ARG A 280 13.55 2.12 13.22
C ARG A 280 14.02 1.09 12.21
N ILE A 281 13.09 0.36 11.60
CA ILE A 281 13.36 -0.63 10.57
C ILE A 281 14.05 -0.01 9.35
N LEU A 282 13.59 1.17 8.91
CA LEU A 282 14.15 1.86 7.75
C LEU A 282 15.55 2.46 8.00
N ARG A 283 15.94 2.68 9.27
CA ARG A 283 17.28 3.14 9.64
C ARG A 283 18.31 2.03 9.78
N ALA A 284 17.86 0.77 9.91
CA ALA A 284 18.73 -0.40 10.03
C ALA A 284 19.34 -0.77 8.67
#